data_AF-A0A1Y5YAJ6-F1
#
_entry.id   AF-A0A1Y5YAJ6-F1
#
_cell.length_a   1.000
_cell.length_b   1.000
_cell.length_c   1.000
_cell.angle_alpha   90.00
_cell.angle_beta   90.00
_cell.angle_gamma   90.00
#
_symmetry.space_group_name_H-M   'P 1'
#
loop_
_entity.id
_entity.type
_entity.pdbx_description
1 polymer ?
#
loop_
_entity_poly.entity_id
_entity_poly.type
_entity_poly.pdbx_seq_one_letter_code
_entity_poly.pdbx_strand_id
1 'polypeptide(L)'
;MTLDVVSPRATGRKKAAKPRSAQEELAARLVAQAQEQGLALTGPDGLLKQLTKTVLEAALNAEMTEHLGHEKHQAEPGRAGSNVRNGTRSKTV
;
A
#
# COMPACT_ATOMS: atom_id res chain seq x y z
N MET A 1 20.94 17.53 -64.34
CA MET A 1 21.61 16.60 -63.41
C MET A 1 21.88 17.33 -62.09
N THR A 2 20.85 17.46 -61.24
CA THR A 2 21.02 17.93 -59.86
C THR A 2 20.24 16.94 -59.01
N LEU A 3 20.96 16.07 -58.31
CA LEU A 3 20.41 14.99 -57.51
C LEU A 3 19.84 15.57 -56.22
N ASP A 4 18.55 15.35 -56.01
CA ASP A 4 17.91 15.41 -54.69
C ASP A 4 18.59 14.42 -53.75
N VAL A 5 19.16 14.91 -52.65
CA VAL A 5 19.54 14.09 -51.50
C VAL A 5 18.60 14.42 -50.35
N VAL A 6 17.64 13.52 -50.17
CA VAL A 6 16.85 13.34 -48.96
C VAL A 6 17.79 13.01 -47.80
N SER A 7 17.72 13.79 -46.72
CA SER A 7 18.34 13.44 -45.44
C SER A 7 17.26 13.40 -44.37
N PRO A 8 16.79 12.22 -43.91
CA PRO A 8 15.86 12.16 -42.80
C PRO A 8 16.64 12.41 -41.51
N ARG A 9 16.32 13.54 -40.85
CA ARG A 9 16.90 13.92 -39.57
C ARG A 9 16.53 12.89 -38.51
N ALA A 10 17.55 12.44 -37.79
CA ALA A 10 17.52 11.38 -36.78
C ALA A 10 16.32 11.46 -35.84
N THR A 11 15.68 10.31 -35.67
CA THR A 11 14.66 10.01 -34.67
C THR A 11 15.20 10.33 -33.27
N GLY A 12 14.43 11.08 -32.49
CA GLY A 12 14.74 11.36 -31.10
C GLY A 12 14.96 10.05 -30.33
N ARG A 13 16.10 9.92 -29.66
CA ARG A 13 16.38 8.81 -28.74
C ARG A 13 15.22 8.71 -27.75
N LYS A 14 14.35 7.70 -27.90
CA LYS A 14 13.39 7.33 -26.86
C LYS A 14 14.22 6.91 -25.64
N LYS A 15 14.23 7.74 -24.59
CA LYS A 15 14.77 7.33 -23.30
C LYS A 15 13.97 6.12 -22.84
N ALA A 16 14.63 4.98 -22.65
CA ALA A 16 14.00 3.79 -22.10
C ALA A 16 13.43 4.13 -20.71
N ALA A 17 12.15 3.84 -20.49
CA ALA A 17 11.51 4.07 -19.21
C ALA A 17 12.18 3.21 -18.13
N LYS A 18 12.42 3.78 -16.95
CA LYS A 18 13.00 3.07 -15.80
C LYS A 18 12.08 1.89 -15.43
N PRO A 19 12.62 0.70 -15.11
CA PRO A 19 11.80 -0.40 -14.61
C PRO A 19 11.07 0.03 -13.35
N ARG A 20 9.82 -0.39 -13.22
CA ARG A 20 8.99 -0.09 -12.05
C ARG A 20 9.56 -0.79 -10.81
N SER A 21 9.47 -0.12 -9.68
CA SER A 21 9.73 -0.73 -8.37
C SER A 21 8.61 -1.72 -8.02
N ALA A 22 8.90 -2.65 -7.09
CA ALA A 22 7.89 -3.59 -6.58
C ALA A 22 6.68 -2.86 -5.98
N GLN A 23 6.90 -1.72 -5.34
CA GLN A 23 5.83 -0.88 -4.78
C GLN A 23 4.94 -0.28 -5.88
N GLU A 24 5.52 0.18 -6.99
CA GLU A 24 4.77 0.70 -8.12
C GLU A 24 3.95 -0.40 -8.81
N GLU A 25 4.49 -1.62 -8.91
CA GLU A 25 3.75 -2.77 -9.42
C GLU A 25 2.57 -3.16 -8.52
N LEU A 26 2.78 -3.19 -7.20
CA LEU A 26 1.72 -3.45 -6.23
C LEU A 26 0.63 -2.37 -6.31
N ALA A 27 1.02 -1.10 -6.35
CA ALA A 27 0.08 0.01 -6.48
C ALA A 27 -0.75 -0.11 -7.77
N ALA A 28 -0.13 -0.45 -8.89
CA ALA A 28 -0.84 -0.67 -10.16
C ALA A 28 -1.86 -1.81 -10.06
N ARG A 29 -1.51 -2.93 -9.39
CA ARG A 29 -2.43 -4.05 -9.16
C ARG A 29 -3.62 -3.65 -8.28
N LEU A 30 -3.38 -2.91 -7.20
CA LEU A 30 -4.44 -2.44 -6.30
C LEU A 30 -5.42 -1.50 -7.02
N VAL A 31 -4.90 -0.59 -7.86
CA VAL A 31 -5.75 0.32 -8.65
C VAL A 31 -6.58 -0.45 -9.67
N ALA A 32 -5.99 -1.43 -10.37
CA ALA A 32 -6.72 -2.26 -11.32
C ALA A 32 -7.86 -3.05 -10.63
N GLN A 33 -7.57 -3.69 -9.49
CA GLN A 33 -8.58 -4.40 -8.71
C GLN A 33 -9.71 -3.49 -8.22
N ALA A 34 -9.38 -2.27 -7.76
CA ALA A 34 -10.39 -1.30 -7.36
C ALA A 34 -11.31 -0.91 -8.53
N GLN A 35 -10.76 -0.72 -9.73
CA GLN A 35 -11.55 -0.42 -10.92
C GLN A 35 -12.47 -1.58 -11.31
N GLU A 36 -11.97 -2.82 -11.27
CA GLU A 36 -12.78 -4.03 -11.52
C GLU A 36 -13.94 -4.17 -10.54
N GLN A 37 -13.73 -3.77 -9.28
CA GLN A 37 -14.75 -3.81 -8.23
C GLN A 37 -15.68 -2.57 -8.22
N GLY A 38 -15.47 -1.61 -9.11
CA GLY A 38 -16.22 -0.34 -9.13
C GLY A 38 -15.94 0.54 -7.89
N LEU A 39 -14.84 0.30 -7.19
CA LEU A 39 -14.44 1.05 -6.01
C LEU A 39 -13.83 2.39 -6.42
N ALA A 40 -14.31 3.48 -5.81
CA ALA A 40 -13.72 4.79 -6.01
C ALA A 40 -12.28 4.82 -5.49
N LEU A 41 -11.37 5.51 -6.18
CA LEU A 41 -9.98 5.65 -5.72
C LEU A 41 -9.90 6.44 -4.41
N THR A 42 -10.75 7.46 -4.27
CA THR A 42 -10.85 8.37 -3.13
C THR A 42 -12.27 8.38 -2.56
N GLY A 43 -12.46 9.01 -1.40
CA GLY A 43 -13.76 9.15 -0.76
C GLY A 43 -13.91 8.33 0.52
N PRO A 44 -15.05 8.41 1.22
CA PRO A 44 -15.26 7.79 2.53
C PRO A 44 -15.18 6.26 2.51
N ASP A 45 -15.43 5.65 1.35
CA ASP A 45 -15.32 4.20 1.16
C ASP A 45 -14.30 3.85 0.07
N GLY A 46 -13.48 4.82 -0.37
CA GLY A 46 -12.54 4.62 -1.47
C GLY A 46 -11.27 3.86 -1.08
N LEU A 47 -10.57 3.34 -2.09
CA LEU A 47 -9.37 2.51 -1.95
C LEU A 47 -8.32 3.13 -1.02
N LEU A 48 -7.97 4.40 -1.23
CA LEU A 48 -6.90 5.03 -0.45
C LEU A 48 -7.25 5.15 1.04
N LYS A 49 -8.52 5.41 1.36
CA LYS A 49 -8.96 5.48 2.76
C LYS A 49 -8.94 4.10 3.41
N GLN A 50 -9.40 3.07 2.71
CA GLN A 50 -9.34 1.68 3.19
C GLN A 50 -7.90 1.23 3.41
N LEU A 51 -7.00 1.49 2.44
CA LEU A 51 -5.58 1.15 2.54
C LEU A 51 -4.92 1.83 3.74
N THR A 52 -5.16 3.14 3.91
CA THR A 52 -4.62 3.90 5.04
C THR A 52 -5.09 3.31 6.38
N LYS A 53 -6.39 2.99 6.49
CA LYS A 53 -6.95 2.32 7.66
C LYS A 53 -6.24 0.99 7.93
N THR A 54 -6.12 0.13 6.93
CA THR A 54 -5.48 -1.19 7.07
C THR A 54 -4.04 -1.07 7.54
N VAL A 55 -3.25 -0.14 6.96
CA VAL A 55 -1.86 0.07 7.35
C VAL A 55 -1.76 0.57 8.79
N LEU A 56 -2.59 1.54 9.18
CA LEU A 56 -2.61 2.06 10.56
C LEU A 56 -3.01 0.98 11.57
N GLU A 57 -4.06 0.21 11.29
CA GLU A 57 -4.50 -0.89 12.17
C GLU A 57 -3.43 -1.99 12.27
N ALA A 58 -2.75 -2.32 11.18
CA ALA A 58 -1.66 -3.29 11.20
C ALA A 58 -0.47 -2.80 12.04
N ALA A 59 -0.06 -1.54 11.87
CA ALA A 59 1.01 -0.94 12.66
C ALA A 59 0.68 -0.91 14.16
N LEU A 60 -0.52 -0.45 14.52
CA LEU A 60 -0.97 -0.43 15.92
C LEU A 60 -1.05 -1.84 16.54
N ASN A 61 -1.46 -2.84 15.77
CA ASN A 61 -1.49 -4.22 16.26
C ASN A 61 -0.08 -4.77 16.49
N ALA A 62 0.87 -4.46 15.62
CA ALA A 62 2.27 -4.83 15.79
C ALA A 62 2.86 -4.17 17.04
N GLU A 63 2.64 -2.87 17.24
CA GLU A 63 3.07 -2.15 18.45
C GLU A 63 2.45 -2.74 19.72
N MET A 64 1.18 -3.13 19.69
CA MET A 64 0.52 -3.79 20.84
C MET A 64 1.15 -5.14 21.18
N THR A 65 1.57 -5.91 20.17
CA THR A 65 2.27 -7.18 20.39
C THR A 65 3.66 -6.93 20.97
N GLU A 66 4.40 -5.96 20.44
CA GLU A 66 5.71 -5.57 20.98
C GLU A 66 5.61 -5.09 22.43
N HIS A 67 4.64 -4.21 22.72
CA HIS A 67 4.45 -3.63 24.05
C HIS A 67 4.05 -4.66 25.10
N LEU A 68 3.17 -5.61 24.75
CA LEU A 68 2.72 -6.66 25.68
C LEU A 68 3.66 -7.86 25.74
N GLY A 69 4.53 -8.02 24.75
CA GLY A 69 5.44 -9.16 24.63
C GLY A 69 4.75 -10.47 24.24
N HIS A 70 3.49 -10.43 23.80
CA HIS A 70 2.76 -11.60 23.34
C HIS A 70 1.72 -11.25 22.28
N GLU A 71 1.42 -12.23 21.42
CA GLU A 71 0.38 -12.10 20.41
C GLU A 71 -1.03 -12.13 21.00
N LYS A 72 -2.01 -11.77 20.17
CA LYS A 72 -3.42 -11.86 20.56
C LYS A 72 -3.76 -13.31 20.95
N HIS A 73 -4.41 -13.47 22.10
CA HIS A 73 -4.79 -14.77 22.67
C HIS A 73 -3.64 -15.69 23.11
N GLN A 74 -2.42 -15.16 23.26
CA GLN A 74 -1.24 -15.91 23.70
C GLN A 74 -0.67 -15.40 25.04
N ALA A 75 -1.50 -14.81 25.89
CA ALA A 75 -1.07 -14.40 27.23
C ALA A 75 -0.86 -15.64 28.12
N GLU A 76 0.26 -15.68 28.84
CA GLU A 76 0.56 -16.78 29.77
C GLU A 76 -0.46 -16.85 30.91
N PRO A 77 -1.07 -18.02 31.18
CA PRO A 77 -2.02 -18.19 32.28
C PRO A 77 -1.35 -17.90 33.64
N GLY A 78 -2.06 -17.18 34.51
CA GLY A 78 -1.68 -17.08 35.92
C GLY A 78 -0.62 -16.01 36.26
N ARG A 79 -0.22 -15.14 35.31
CA ARG A 79 0.63 -13.98 35.64
C ARG A 79 -0.22 -12.90 36.35
N ALA A 80 -0.29 -13.00 37.68
CA ALA A 80 -0.99 -12.03 38.53
C ALA A 80 -0.47 -10.61 38.26
N GLY A 81 -1.39 -9.69 37.94
CA GLY A 81 -1.05 -8.29 37.62
C GLY A 81 -0.48 -8.04 36.22
N SER A 82 -0.55 -9.00 35.29
CA SER A 82 -0.13 -8.76 33.90
C SER A 82 -1.14 -7.94 33.10
N ASN A 83 -0.63 -7.01 32.29
CA ASN A 83 -1.45 -6.27 31.33
C ASN A 83 -1.86 -7.21 30.19
N VAL A 84 -3.15 -7.24 29.88
CA VAL A 84 -3.73 -8.08 28.82
C VAL A 84 -4.55 -7.23 27.86
N ARG A 85 -4.65 -7.69 26.60
CA ARG A 85 -5.44 -7.00 25.57
C ARG A 85 -6.92 -6.89 26.01
N ASN A 86 -7.46 -5.68 25.99
CA ASN A 86 -8.83 -5.37 26.42
C ASN A 86 -9.71 -4.87 25.26
N GLY A 87 -9.76 -5.65 24.17
CA GLY A 87 -10.56 -5.32 22.99
C GLY A 87 -10.01 -4.15 22.16
N THR A 88 -10.89 -3.52 21.39
CA THR A 88 -10.58 -2.42 20.46
C THR A 88 -11.60 -1.30 20.56
N ARG A 89 -11.20 -0.06 20.25
CA ARG A 89 -12.09 1.12 20.24
C ARG A 89 -12.02 1.82 18.89
N SER A 90 -13.14 2.32 18.39
CA SER A 90 -13.18 3.17 17.21
C SER A 90 -12.58 4.56 17.48
N LYS A 91 -11.86 5.08 16.49
CA LYS A 91 -11.37 6.46 16.46
C LYS A 91 -11.43 6.98 15.03
N THR A 92 -12.06 8.14 14.84
CA THR A 92 -11.96 8.89 13.59
C THR A 92 -10.68 9.70 13.62
N VAL A 93 -9.85 9.53 12.60
CA VAL A 93 -8.59 10.26 12.39
C VAL A 93 -8.74 11.35 11.35
#